data_AF-X0U564-F1
#
_entry.id   AF-X0U564-F1
#
_cell.length_a   1.000
_cell.length_b   1.000
_cell.length_c   1.000
_cell.angle_alpha   90.00
_cell.angle_beta   90.00
_cell.angle_gamma   90.00
#
_symmetry.space_group_name_H-M   'P 1'
#
loop_
_entity.id
_entity.type
_entity.pdbx_description
1 polymer ?
#
loop_
_entity_poly.entity_id
_entity_poly.type
_entity_poly.pdbx_seq_one_letter_code
_entity_poly.pdbx_strand_id
1 'polypeptide(L)'
;HRRGRGSNPQYPFSWIYTTLGYKPVRSWLGLQDLSEGKKKRPVSKGKLDKAGDLMVFLLGNKSKARSPAISDSRQIGQLAVAVGEPERLEMLRRGKTIQEVDLLSKPASERVSSGLYDAQESLRTVLVPLSQGEVAEAEATKLIQPSKQVKALANDVHKKIFSIASGGVEDDG
;
A
#
# COMPACT_ATOMS: atom_id res chain seq x y z
N HIS A 1 -34.27 -8.98 24.13
CA HIS A 1 -33.48 -8.55 22.95
C HIS A 1 -32.12 -9.24 22.92
N ARG A 2 -31.84 -10.09 21.92
CA ARG A 2 -30.48 -10.61 21.69
C ARG A 2 -29.63 -9.51 21.06
N ARG A 3 -28.61 -9.02 21.78
CA ARG A 3 -27.58 -8.12 21.24
C ARG A 3 -26.87 -8.86 20.10
N GLY A 4 -26.99 -8.34 18.88
CA GLY A 4 -26.30 -8.87 17.71
C GLY A 4 -24.80 -8.92 17.97
N ARG A 5 -24.17 -10.06 17.69
CA ARG A 5 -22.72 -10.23 17.70
C ARG A 5 -22.16 -9.46 16.51
N GLY A 6 -22.01 -8.15 16.64
CA GLY A 6 -21.18 -7.37 15.73
C GLY A 6 -19.75 -7.89 15.83
N SER A 7 -19.17 -8.30 14.71
CA SER A 7 -17.74 -8.61 14.61
C SER A 7 -16.94 -7.42 15.14
N ASN A 8 -15.89 -7.68 15.93
CA ASN A 8 -15.01 -6.64 16.44
C ASN A 8 -14.50 -5.81 15.24
N PRO A 9 -14.75 -4.49 15.16
CA PRO A 9 -14.34 -3.68 14.02
C PRO A 9 -12.81 -3.66 13.83
N GLN A 10 -12.03 -3.93 14.89
CA GLN A 10 -10.57 -4.09 14.77
C GLN A 10 -10.15 -5.44 14.16
N TYR A 11 -11.03 -6.44 14.19
CA TYR A 11 -10.76 -7.80 13.69
C TYR A 11 -11.97 -8.32 12.90
N PRO A 12 -12.19 -7.80 11.68
CA PRO A 12 -13.31 -8.18 10.85
C PRO A 12 -13.14 -9.63 10.40
N PHE A 13 -13.82 -10.54 11.10
CA PHE A 13 -13.78 -11.97 10.79
C PHE A 13 -14.28 -12.29 9.37
N SER A 14 -15.11 -11.40 8.80
CA SER A 14 -15.51 -11.43 7.40
C SER A 14 -14.32 -11.35 6.45
N TRP A 15 -13.26 -10.60 6.77
CA TRP A 15 -12.07 -10.50 5.92
C TRP A 15 -11.36 -11.83 5.79
N ILE A 16 -11.29 -12.62 6.87
CA ILE A 16 -10.67 -13.95 6.85
C ILE A 16 -11.42 -14.85 5.87
N TYR A 17 -12.75 -14.91 5.98
CA TYR A 17 -13.57 -15.72 5.07
C TYR A 17 -13.47 -15.27 3.62
N THR A 18 -13.58 -13.96 3.38
CA THR A 18 -13.45 -13.40 2.03
C THR A 18 -12.09 -13.73 1.43
N THR A 19 -11.01 -13.59 2.22
CA THR A 19 -9.64 -13.88 1.75
C THR A 19 -9.44 -15.35 1.43
N LEU A 20 -10.00 -16.27 2.24
CA LEU A 20 -10.00 -17.71 1.94
C LEU A 20 -10.86 -18.08 0.72
N GLY A 21 -11.75 -17.19 0.27
CA GLY A 21 -12.47 -17.28 -0.99
C GLY A 21 -11.57 -17.20 -2.23
N TYR A 22 -10.35 -16.67 -2.11
CA TYR A 22 -9.43 -16.51 -3.24
C TYR A 22 -8.52 -17.73 -3.44
N LYS A 23 -8.45 -18.22 -4.69
CA LYS A 23 -7.63 -19.39 -5.08
C LYS A 23 -6.14 -19.23 -4.76
N PRO A 24 -5.47 -18.08 -5.00
CA PRO A 24 -4.07 -17.89 -4.65
C PRO A 24 -3.79 -18.13 -3.15
N VAL A 25 -4.64 -17.57 -2.29
CA VAL A 25 -4.53 -17.72 -0.82
C VAL A 25 -4.71 -19.19 -0.42
N ARG A 26 -5.74 -19.86 -0.93
CA ARG A 26 -5.94 -21.29 -0.64
C ARG A 26 -4.78 -22.13 -1.10
N SER A 27 -4.25 -21.87 -2.30
CA SER A 27 -3.10 -22.60 -2.83
C SER A 27 -1.85 -22.39 -1.97
N TRP A 28 -1.61 -21.16 -1.54
CA TRP A 28 -0.47 -20.81 -0.69
C TRP A 28 -0.53 -21.51 0.69
N LEU A 29 -1.73 -21.59 1.27
CA LEU A 29 -2.02 -22.27 2.54
C LEU A 29 -2.17 -23.80 2.43
N GLY A 30 -2.26 -24.35 1.21
CA GLY A 30 -2.52 -25.78 0.99
C GLY A 30 -3.97 -26.20 1.27
N LEU A 31 -4.92 -25.31 1.01
CA LEU A 31 -6.37 -25.49 1.22
C LEU A 31 -7.12 -25.67 -0.12
N GLN A 32 -6.51 -26.35 -1.10
CA GLN A 32 -7.07 -26.47 -2.46
C GLN A 32 -8.38 -27.27 -2.49
N ASP A 33 -8.48 -28.32 -1.66
CA ASP A 33 -9.65 -29.18 -1.55
C ASP A 33 -10.43 -28.88 -0.25
N LEU A 34 -11.34 -27.92 -0.33
CA LEU A 34 -12.34 -27.67 0.71
C LEU A 34 -13.57 -28.59 0.58
N SER A 35 -13.59 -29.47 -0.42
CA SER A 35 -14.72 -30.35 -0.77
C SER A 35 -14.95 -31.52 0.19
N GLU A 36 -13.99 -31.87 1.05
CA GLU A 36 -14.10 -33.07 1.90
C GLU A 36 -14.08 -32.75 3.40
N GLY A 37 -15.28 -32.59 3.96
CA GLY A 37 -15.54 -32.69 5.39
C GLY A 37 -14.88 -31.63 6.28
N LYS A 38 -15.42 -31.44 7.49
CA LYS A 38 -14.80 -30.56 8.49
C LYS A 38 -13.52 -31.20 9.02
N LYS A 39 -12.40 -31.09 8.29
CA LYS A 39 -11.08 -31.46 8.81
C LYS A 39 -10.84 -30.64 10.08
N LYS A 40 -10.66 -31.30 11.22
CA LYS A 40 -10.41 -30.65 12.53
C LYS A 40 -9.20 -29.71 12.52
N ARG A 41 -8.24 -29.97 11.62
CA ARG A 41 -7.02 -29.18 11.40
C ARG A 41 -6.87 -28.91 9.90
N PRO A 42 -7.55 -27.89 9.36
CA PRO A 42 -7.56 -27.65 7.92
C PRO A 42 -6.20 -27.17 7.40
N VAL A 43 -5.46 -26.41 8.20
CA VAL A 43 -4.09 -25.98 7.89
C VAL A 43 -3.10 -27.00 8.48
N SER A 44 -2.22 -27.54 7.65
CA SER A 44 -1.18 -28.48 8.09
C SER A 44 -0.11 -27.77 8.93
N LYS A 45 0.59 -28.51 9.80
CA LYS A 45 1.62 -27.93 10.70
C LYS A 45 2.67 -27.11 9.94
N GLY A 46 3.13 -27.61 8.79
CA GLY A 46 4.12 -26.91 7.95
C GLY A 46 3.61 -25.67 7.21
N LYS A 47 2.33 -25.31 7.38
CA LYS A 47 1.71 -24.11 6.79
C LYS A 47 1.20 -23.13 7.84
N LEU A 48 1.41 -23.42 9.14
CA LEU A 48 0.96 -22.55 10.22
C LEU A 48 1.63 -21.18 10.17
N ASP A 49 2.91 -21.10 9.81
CA ASP A 49 3.61 -19.82 9.66
C ASP A 49 2.97 -18.95 8.57
N LYS A 50 2.57 -19.56 7.46
CA LYS A 50 1.84 -18.86 6.38
C LYS A 50 0.46 -18.39 6.81
N ALA A 51 -0.25 -19.21 7.61
CA ALA A 51 -1.51 -18.79 8.20
C ALA A 51 -1.31 -17.63 9.18
N GLY A 52 -0.22 -17.65 9.95
CA GLY A 52 0.20 -16.55 10.82
C GLY A 52 0.49 -15.28 10.02
N ASP A 53 1.29 -15.38 8.95
CA ASP A 53 1.57 -14.29 8.01
C ASP A 53 0.25 -13.68 7.48
N LEU A 54 -0.70 -14.52 7.06
CA LEU A 54 -2.01 -14.04 6.57
C LEU A 54 -2.76 -13.23 7.63
N MET A 55 -2.74 -13.68 8.89
CA MET A 55 -3.38 -12.94 9.99
C MET A 55 -2.68 -11.60 10.22
N VAL A 56 -1.35 -11.55 10.14
CA VAL A 56 -0.60 -10.29 10.24
C VAL A 56 -0.92 -9.36 9.08
N PHE A 57 -1.05 -9.87 7.85
CA PHE A 57 -1.40 -9.03 6.70
C PHE A 57 -2.82 -8.45 6.81
N LEU A 58 -3.78 -9.23 7.31
CA LEU A 58 -5.16 -8.79 7.46
C LEU A 58 -5.38 -7.88 8.66
N LEU A 59 -4.71 -8.17 9.78
CA LEU A 59 -5.08 -7.65 11.11
C LEU A 59 -3.93 -6.90 11.82
N GLY A 60 -2.72 -6.98 11.28
CA GLY A 60 -1.51 -6.47 11.91
C GLY A 60 -1.05 -7.32 13.09
N ASN A 61 -0.03 -6.83 13.78
CA ASN A 61 0.47 -7.36 15.03
C ASN A 61 0.96 -6.22 15.91
N LYS A 62 0.13 -5.80 16.87
CA LYS A 62 0.42 -4.71 17.81
C LYS A 62 1.68 -4.96 18.64
N SER A 63 1.91 -6.21 19.08
CA SER A 63 3.08 -6.56 19.90
C SER A 63 4.41 -6.40 19.15
N LYS A 64 4.37 -6.44 17.81
CA LYS A 64 5.53 -6.26 16.94
C LYS A 64 5.50 -4.92 16.18
N ALA A 65 4.64 -3.98 16.58
CA ALA A 65 4.41 -2.72 15.89
C ALA A 65 4.16 -2.87 14.37
N ARG A 66 3.48 -3.95 13.96
CA ARG A 66 3.14 -4.22 12.57
C ARG A 66 1.72 -3.79 12.30
N SER A 67 1.55 -2.83 11.40
CA SER A 67 0.23 -2.50 10.84
C SER A 67 -0.25 -3.59 9.89
N PRO A 68 -1.57 -3.75 9.69
CA PRO A 68 -2.09 -4.59 8.63
C PRO A 68 -1.64 -4.07 7.27
N ALA A 69 -1.51 -4.98 6.30
CA ALA A 69 -1.17 -4.64 4.93
C ALA A 69 -2.36 -4.03 4.16
N ILE A 70 -3.59 -4.23 4.66
CA ILE A 70 -4.81 -3.64 4.10
C ILE A 70 -5.54 -2.81 5.15
N SER A 71 -6.24 -1.77 4.70
CA SER A 71 -7.09 -0.91 5.54
C SER A 71 -8.57 -1.04 5.20
N ASP A 72 -8.92 -1.61 4.04
CA ASP A 72 -10.29 -1.73 3.54
C ASP A 72 -10.54 -3.10 2.90
N SER A 73 -11.77 -3.63 3.02
CA SER A 73 -12.14 -4.94 2.47
C SER A 73 -12.02 -5.02 0.93
N ARG A 74 -12.13 -3.89 0.23
CA ARG A 74 -11.96 -3.80 -1.23
C ARG A 74 -10.55 -4.21 -1.67
N GLN A 75 -9.59 -4.19 -0.76
CA GLN A 75 -8.19 -4.51 -1.03
C GLN A 75 -7.86 -5.99 -0.86
N ILE A 76 -8.80 -6.80 -0.36
CA ILE A 76 -8.57 -8.24 -0.14
C ILE A 76 -8.20 -8.96 -1.45
N GLY A 77 -8.79 -8.54 -2.58
CA GLY A 77 -8.43 -9.08 -3.89
C GLY A 77 -6.96 -8.83 -4.25
N GLN A 78 -6.47 -7.61 -4.02
CA GLN A 78 -5.07 -7.23 -4.26
C GLN A 78 -4.13 -8.02 -3.33
N LEU A 79 -4.48 -8.11 -2.04
CA LEU A 79 -3.72 -8.91 -1.08
C LEU A 79 -3.63 -10.38 -1.52
N ALA A 80 -4.73 -10.95 -2.01
CA ALA A 80 -4.75 -12.34 -2.49
C ALA A 80 -3.80 -12.56 -3.67
N VAL A 81 -3.76 -11.63 -4.63
CA VAL A 81 -2.80 -11.66 -5.74
C VAL A 81 -1.37 -11.58 -5.21
N ALA A 82 -1.07 -10.61 -4.35
CA ALA A 82 0.26 -10.40 -3.78
C ALA A 82 0.78 -11.60 -2.99
N VAL A 83 -0.08 -12.33 -2.28
CA VAL A 83 0.29 -13.58 -1.58
C VAL A 83 0.71 -14.70 -2.54
N GLY A 84 0.18 -14.69 -3.77
CA GLY A 84 0.51 -15.65 -4.82
C GLY A 84 1.86 -15.39 -5.50
N GLU A 85 2.44 -14.21 -5.32
CA GLU A 85 3.66 -13.76 -6.01
C GLU A 85 4.84 -13.65 -5.02
N PRO A 86 5.95 -14.38 -5.21
CA PRO A 86 7.03 -14.44 -4.24
C PRO A 86 7.63 -13.08 -3.84
N GLU A 87 7.85 -12.19 -4.80
CA GLU A 87 8.43 -10.87 -4.56
C GLU A 87 7.48 -9.97 -3.76
N ARG A 88 6.21 -9.92 -4.16
CA ARG A 88 5.16 -9.17 -3.45
C ARG A 88 4.93 -9.70 -2.04
N LEU A 89 4.91 -11.02 -1.88
CA LEU A 89 4.79 -11.67 -0.58
C LEU A 89 5.93 -11.27 0.37
N GLU A 90 7.16 -11.17 -0.14
CA GLU A 90 8.30 -10.74 0.65
C GLU A 90 8.18 -9.26 1.08
N MET A 91 7.65 -8.38 0.22
CA MET A 91 7.36 -7.00 0.60
C MET A 91 6.29 -6.93 1.72
N LEU A 92 5.23 -7.73 1.63
CA LEU A 92 4.23 -7.85 2.70
C LEU A 92 4.86 -8.31 4.02
N ARG A 93 5.77 -9.28 3.98
CA ARG A 93 6.54 -9.75 5.14
C ARG A 93 7.46 -8.69 5.73
N ARG A 94 7.90 -7.73 4.94
CA ARG A 94 8.65 -6.54 5.41
C ARG A 94 7.75 -5.44 5.98
N GLY A 95 6.43 -5.61 5.90
CA GLY A 95 5.46 -4.70 6.52
C GLY A 95 4.94 -3.63 5.57
N LYS A 96 5.17 -3.80 4.26
CA LYS A 96 4.57 -2.94 3.25
C LYS A 96 3.07 -3.14 3.18
N THR A 97 2.34 -2.04 3.04
CA THR A 97 0.92 -2.03 2.70
C THR A 97 0.71 -2.50 1.27
N ILE A 98 -0.50 -2.95 0.94
CA ILE A 98 -0.79 -3.42 -0.42
C ILE A 98 -0.63 -2.32 -1.46
N GLN A 99 -0.90 -1.07 -1.09
CA GLN A 99 -0.68 0.09 -1.95
C GLN A 99 0.81 0.30 -2.23
N GLU A 100 1.67 0.19 -1.21
CA GLU A 100 3.11 0.24 -1.40
C GLU A 100 3.62 -0.92 -2.25
N VAL A 101 3.10 -2.14 -2.03
CA VAL A 101 3.46 -3.32 -2.83
C VAL A 101 3.07 -3.12 -4.29
N ASP A 102 1.84 -2.69 -4.56
CA ASP A 102 1.37 -2.42 -5.92
C ASP A 102 2.19 -1.32 -6.58
N LEU A 103 2.47 -0.22 -5.86
CA LEU A 103 3.31 0.85 -6.36
C LEU A 103 4.71 0.35 -6.70
N LEU A 104 5.36 -0.39 -5.80
CA LEU A 104 6.74 -0.88 -5.98
C LEU A 104 6.86 -1.99 -7.04
N SER A 105 5.76 -2.69 -7.32
CA SER A 105 5.72 -3.75 -8.33
C SER A 105 5.55 -3.22 -9.77
N LYS A 106 5.27 -1.92 -9.94
CA LYS A 106 5.16 -1.30 -11.26
C LYS A 106 6.52 -1.05 -11.92
N PRO A 107 6.61 -1.07 -13.26
CA PRO A 107 7.79 -0.62 -13.98
C PRO A 107 8.26 0.76 -13.52
N ALA A 108 9.57 0.98 -13.50
CA ALA A 108 10.15 2.24 -13.00
C ALA A 108 9.59 3.49 -13.71
N SER A 109 9.38 3.41 -15.03
CA SER A 109 8.78 4.48 -15.83
C SER A 109 7.36 4.82 -15.39
N GLU A 110 6.53 3.82 -15.08
CA GLU A 110 5.16 4.02 -14.60
C GLU A 110 5.13 4.60 -13.18
N ARG A 111 6.06 4.17 -12.30
CA ARG A 111 6.20 4.75 -10.97
C ARG A 111 6.57 6.23 -11.02
N VAL A 112 7.51 6.59 -11.91
CA VAL A 112 7.93 7.98 -12.12
C VAL A 112 6.78 8.80 -12.71
N SER A 113 6.10 8.32 -13.76
CA SER A 113 5.01 9.07 -14.39
C SER A 113 3.84 9.29 -13.44
N SER A 114 3.40 8.26 -12.71
CA SER A 114 2.35 8.38 -11.69
C SER A 114 2.73 9.39 -10.62
N GLY A 115 3.96 9.30 -10.08
CA GLY A 115 4.44 10.24 -9.06
C GLY A 115 4.50 11.69 -9.53
N LEU A 116 4.81 11.93 -10.82
CA LEU A 116 4.77 13.27 -11.40
C LEU A 116 3.34 13.82 -11.50
N TYR A 117 2.36 12.99 -11.88
CA TYR A 117 0.96 13.39 -11.90
C TYR A 117 0.43 13.70 -10.51
N ASP A 118 0.74 12.85 -9.52
CA ASP A 118 0.32 13.06 -8.12
C ASP A 118 0.93 14.36 -7.54
N ALA A 119 2.20 14.63 -7.86
CA ALA A 119 2.87 15.88 -7.47
C ALA A 119 2.23 17.11 -8.14
N GLN A 120 1.90 17.01 -9.43
CA GLN A 120 1.21 18.08 -10.16
C GLN A 120 -0.17 18.38 -9.56
N GLU A 121 -0.95 17.35 -9.25
CA GLU A 121 -2.27 17.49 -8.62
C GLU A 121 -2.14 18.14 -7.23
N SER A 122 -1.23 17.63 -6.40
CA SER A 122 -0.99 18.17 -5.05
C SER A 122 -0.60 19.66 -5.10
N LEU A 123 0.29 20.04 -6.03
CA LEU A 123 0.70 21.44 -6.23
C LEU A 123 -0.45 22.33 -6.69
N ARG A 124 -1.32 21.83 -7.58
CA ARG A 124 -2.54 22.55 -8.00
C ARG A 124 -3.48 22.76 -6.81
N THR A 125 -3.67 21.76 -5.96
CA THR A 125 -4.52 21.87 -4.78
C THR A 125 -4.03 22.93 -3.80
N VAL A 126 -2.73 22.99 -3.49
CA VAL A 126 -2.19 24.02 -2.58
C VAL A 126 -2.17 25.41 -3.19
N LEU A 127 -2.14 25.53 -4.53
CA LEU A 127 -2.16 26.82 -5.20
C LEU A 127 -3.52 27.54 -5.08
N VAL A 128 -4.62 26.80 -4.93
CA VAL A 128 -5.98 27.36 -4.82
C VAL A 128 -6.11 28.36 -3.65
N PRO A 129 -5.89 27.98 -2.38
CA PRO A 129 -6.04 28.91 -1.25
C PRO A 129 -5.01 30.05 -1.30
N LEU A 130 -3.81 29.81 -1.84
CA LEU A 130 -2.79 30.85 -2.05
C LEU A 130 -3.26 31.91 -3.06
N SER A 131 -3.86 31.48 -4.17
CA SER A 131 -4.35 32.37 -5.23
C SER A 131 -5.61 33.13 -4.81
N GLN A 132 -6.40 32.54 -3.90
CA GLN A 132 -7.60 33.15 -3.34
C GLN A 132 -7.29 34.12 -2.18
N GLY A 133 -6.03 34.22 -1.75
CA GLY A 133 -5.62 35.08 -0.64
C GLY A 133 -6.07 34.57 0.74
N GLU A 134 -6.39 33.27 0.86
CA GLU A 134 -6.84 32.66 2.11
C GLU A 134 -5.69 32.46 3.13
N VAL A 135 -4.45 32.54 2.66
CA VAL A 135 -3.24 32.40 3.49
C VAL A 135 -2.68 33.79 3.80
N ALA A 136 -2.70 34.17 5.08
CA ALA A 136 -2.18 35.46 5.52
C ALA A 136 -0.64 35.53 5.42
N GLU A 137 -0.07 36.74 5.30
CA GLU A 137 1.38 36.96 5.15
C GLU A 137 2.22 36.30 6.26
N ALA A 138 1.77 36.42 7.51
CA ALA A 138 2.43 35.82 8.67
C ALA A 138 2.45 34.28 8.63
N GLU A 139 1.45 33.66 7.98
CA GLU A 139 1.38 32.22 7.77
C GLU A 139 2.21 31.80 6.57
N ALA A 140 2.14 32.56 5.46
CA ALA A 140 2.93 32.33 4.25
C ALA A 140 4.44 32.35 4.54
N THR A 141 4.89 33.22 5.45
CA THR A 141 6.29 33.29 5.88
C THR A 141 6.79 31.94 6.44
N LYS A 142 5.93 31.20 7.15
CA LYS A 142 6.25 29.87 7.71
C LYS A 142 6.35 28.79 6.63
N LEU A 143 5.77 29.03 5.45
CA LEU A 143 5.73 28.10 4.32
C LEU A 143 6.90 28.28 3.34
N ILE A 144 7.73 29.32 3.50
CA ILE A 144 8.88 29.59 2.60
C ILE A 144 9.90 28.45 2.58
N GLN A 145 10.25 27.88 3.74
CA GLN A 145 11.24 26.79 3.78
C GLN A 145 10.69 25.48 3.20
N PRO A 146 9.48 25.01 3.57
CA PRO A 146 8.85 23.87 2.91
C PRO A 146 8.72 24.05 1.39
N SER A 147 8.31 25.23 0.91
CA SER A 147 8.14 25.46 -0.54
C SER A 147 9.47 25.40 -1.30
N LYS A 148 10.56 25.91 -0.72
CA LYS A 148 11.92 25.77 -1.27
C LYS A 148 12.36 24.30 -1.38
N GLN A 149 12.08 23.48 -0.37
CA GLN A 149 12.41 22.05 -0.40
C GLN A 149 11.65 21.31 -1.51
N VAL A 150 10.36 21.59 -1.65
CA VAL A 150 9.54 21.01 -2.74
C VAL A 150 10.07 21.44 -4.11
N LYS A 151 10.41 22.72 -4.29
CA LYS A 151 11.03 23.22 -5.53
C LYS A 151 12.34 22.49 -5.86
N ALA A 152 13.22 22.32 -4.87
CA ALA A 152 14.49 21.64 -5.07
C ALA A 152 14.31 20.19 -5.54
N LEU A 153 13.41 19.43 -4.88
CA LEU A 153 13.09 18.06 -5.27
C LEU A 153 12.50 17.97 -6.68
N ALA A 154 11.60 18.89 -7.04
CA ALA A 154 11.03 18.94 -8.39
C ALA A 154 12.12 19.18 -9.46
N ASN A 155 13.06 20.09 -9.18
CA ASN A 155 14.19 20.36 -10.06
C ASN A 155 15.12 19.15 -10.18
N ASP A 156 15.45 18.47 -9.07
CA ASP A 156 16.30 17.28 -9.09
C ASP A 156 15.68 16.14 -9.91
N VAL A 157 14.37 15.94 -9.79
CA VAL A 157 13.63 14.97 -10.61
C VAL A 157 13.68 15.35 -12.08
N HIS A 158 13.45 16.63 -12.41
CA HIS A 158 13.52 17.13 -13.78
C HIS A 158 14.89 16.91 -14.40
N LYS A 159 15.96 17.34 -13.73
CA LYS A 159 17.35 17.19 -14.19
C LYS A 159 17.72 15.73 -14.42
N LYS A 160 17.31 14.82 -13.52
CA LYS A 160 17.55 13.38 -13.71
C LYS A 160 16.81 12.83 -14.93
N ILE A 161 15.56 13.21 -15.14
CA ILE A 161 14.79 12.78 -16.31
C ILE A 161 15.41 13.32 -17.59
N PHE A 162 15.75 14.61 -17.62
CA PHE A 162 16.38 15.25 -18.78
C PHE A 162 17.73 14.60 -19.08
N SER A 163 18.59 14.42 -18.09
CA SER A 163 19.89 13.76 -18.27
C SER A 163 19.74 12.35 -18.85
N ILE A 164 18.77 11.57 -18.38
CA ILE A 164 18.48 10.24 -18.94
C ILE A 164 17.98 10.33 -20.40
N ALA A 165 17.09 11.28 -20.69
CA ALA A 165 16.52 11.47 -22.03
C ALA A 165 17.53 12.00 -23.05
N SER A 166 18.45 12.85 -22.60
CA SER A 166 19.46 13.55 -23.40
C SER A 166 20.80 12.81 -23.46
N GLY A 167 20.90 11.61 -22.88
CA GLY A 167 22.12 10.80 -22.91
C GLY A 167 23.27 11.36 -22.06
N GLY A 168 22.99 12.11 -21.00
CA GLY A 168 23.98 12.64 -20.05
C GLY A 168 24.33 14.12 -20.21
N VAL A 169 23.66 14.86 -21.11
CA VAL A 169 23.78 16.33 -21.19
C VAL A 169 23.04 16.97 -20.00
N GLU A 170 23.71 17.87 -19.27
CA GLU A 170 23.11 18.61 -18.16
C GLU A 170 22.07 19.62 -18.68
N ASP A 171 21.01 19.82 -17.91
CA ASP A 171 19.97 20.81 -18.17
C ASP A 171 20.37 22.15 -17.51
N ASP A 172 20.51 23.19 -18.33
CA ASP A 172 20.90 24.56 -17.92
C ASP A 172 19.70 25.38 -17.39
N GLY A 173 18.51 24.76 -17.22
CA GLY A 173 17.26 25.37 -16.76
C GLY A 173 16.98 25.34 -15.27
#